data_AF-A0A9X4FE28-F1
#
_entry.id   AF-A0A9X4FE28-F1
#
_cell.length_a   1.000
_cell.length_b   1.000
_cell.length_c   1.000
_cell.angle_alpha   90.00
_cell.angle_beta   90.00
_cell.angle_gamma   90.00
#
_symmetry.space_group_name_H-M   'P 1'
#
loop_
_entity.id
_entity.type
_entity.pdbx_description
1 polymer ?
#
loop_
_entity_poly.entity_id
_entity_poly.type
_entity_poly.pdbx_seq_one_letter_code
_entity_poly.pdbx_strand_id
1 'polypeptide(L)'
;MQRETTYVITSMFVVLVISFDARGELCSEQVWNQTISSQHRVDDWYNRHAESFNDLLLIYKQHIFLHKEFTQDELHALWHPSKIVFNEKLESHILATQNMQLSLTKEHLELEKGYTVVTQQEQQWRSLNEHCTQSGSKINAHSSMRYVVSNQSLKTDIETLISKIDTLKIIYKQEEMVLLNSRDQDAPLSMPMERIDH
;
A
#
# COMPACT_ATOMS: atom_id res chain seq x y z
N MET A 1 -65.89 -14.08 68.77
CA MET A 1 -65.19 -12.92 68.17
C MET A 1 -64.12 -13.48 67.23
N GLN A 2 -64.41 -13.52 65.92
CA GLN A 2 -63.49 -13.96 64.88
C GLN A 2 -62.38 -12.93 64.68
N ARG A 3 -61.12 -13.37 64.64
CA ARG A 3 -60.01 -12.62 64.05
C ARG A 3 -59.61 -13.35 62.77
N GLU A 4 -59.91 -12.73 61.64
CA GLU A 4 -59.37 -13.14 60.35
C GLU A 4 -57.88 -12.81 60.31
N THR A 5 -57.08 -13.77 59.85
CA THR A 5 -55.64 -13.59 59.64
C THR A 5 -55.44 -13.29 58.17
N THR A 6 -55.17 -12.03 57.84
CA THR A 6 -54.84 -11.60 56.47
C THR A 6 -53.37 -11.92 56.21
N TYR A 7 -53.09 -12.85 55.29
CA TYR A 7 -51.74 -13.07 54.79
C TYR A 7 -51.45 -12.06 53.68
N VAL A 8 -50.56 -11.10 53.96
CA VAL A 8 -49.98 -10.23 52.93
C VAL A 8 -48.92 -11.05 52.20
N ILE A 9 -49.23 -11.47 50.97
CA ILE A 9 -48.22 -12.02 50.07
C ILE A 9 -47.41 -10.82 49.57
N THR A 10 -46.26 -10.58 50.20
CA THR A 10 -45.24 -9.67 49.66
C THR A 10 -44.65 -10.30 48.42
N SER A 11 -45.15 -9.88 47.26
CA SER A 11 -44.58 -10.25 45.96
C SER A 11 -43.19 -9.63 45.85
N MET A 12 -42.17 -10.46 46.09
CA MET A 12 -40.76 -10.09 45.90
C MET A 12 -40.51 -10.09 44.38
N PHE A 13 -40.60 -8.91 43.76
CA PHE A 13 -40.11 -8.70 42.40
C PHE A 13 -38.60 -8.92 42.42
N VAL A 14 -38.16 -10.13 42.07
CA VAL A 14 -36.79 -10.38 41.65
C VAL A 14 -36.63 -9.64 40.32
N VAL A 15 -36.14 -8.41 40.39
CA VAL A 15 -35.58 -7.71 39.23
C VAL A 15 -34.35 -8.52 38.85
N LEU A 16 -34.52 -9.45 37.91
CA LEU A 16 -33.42 -10.02 37.15
C LEU A 16 -32.78 -8.86 36.39
N VAL A 17 -31.76 -8.25 37.01
CA VAL A 17 -30.84 -7.38 36.30
C VAL A 17 -30.09 -8.30 35.35
N ILE A 18 -30.60 -8.41 34.12
CA ILE A 18 -29.89 -9.08 33.04
C ILE A 18 -28.68 -8.18 32.81
N SER A 19 -27.54 -8.53 33.40
CA SER A 19 -26.27 -7.91 33.06
C SER A 19 -26.08 -8.18 31.57
N PHE A 20 -26.38 -7.21 30.71
CA PHE A 20 -25.88 -7.21 29.36
C PHE A 20 -24.36 -7.25 29.50
N ASP A 21 -23.80 -8.42 29.23
CA ASP A 21 -22.37 -8.66 29.34
C ASP A 21 -21.69 -7.66 28.40
N ALA A 22 -21.00 -6.66 28.95
CA ALA A 22 -20.25 -5.65 28.18
C ALA A 22 -19.24 -6.32 27.22
N ARG A 23 -18.97 -7.61 27.41
CA ARG A 23 -18.19 -8.50 26.54
C ARG A 23 -18.79 -8.67 25.14
N GLY A 24 -20.09 -8.42 24.93
CA GLY A 24 -20.76 -8.54 23.63
C GLY A 24 -20.76 -7.26 22.79
N GLU A 25 -20.39 -6.12 23.35
CA GLU A 25 -20.53 -4.80 22.70
C GLU A 25 -19.67 -4.67 21.43
N LEU A 26 -18.47 -5.26 21.46
CA LEU A 26 -17.58 -5.31 20.29
C LEU A 26 -18.08 -6.25 19.19
N CYS A 27 -18.97 -7.20 19.50
CA CYS A 27 -19.59 -8.08 18.51
C CYS A 27 -20.95 -7.59 18.05
N SER A 28 -21.29 -6.35 18.39
CA SER A 28 -22.48 -5.68 17.89
C SER A 28 -22.38 -5.49 16.37
N GLU A 29 -23.56 -5.47 15.75
CA GLU A 29 -23.70 -5.13 14.34
C GLU A 29 -23.08 -3.77 14.00
N GLN A 30 -23.18 -2.80 14.92
CA GLN A 30 -22.61 -1.48 14.74
C GLN A 30 -21.08 -1.53 14.58
N VAL A 31 -20.38 -2.18 15.51
CA VAL A 31 -18.91 -2.31 15.45
C VAL A 31 -18.52 -3.06 14.19
N TRP A 32 -19.20 -4.18 13.90
CA TRP A 32 -18.96 -4.97 12.70
C TRP A 32 -19.07 -4.14 11.40
N ASN A 33 -20.16 -3.39 11.25
CA ASN A 33 -20.40 -2.55 10.07
C ASN A 33 -19.38 -1.41 9.94
N GLN A 34 -18.94 -0.84 11.06
CA GLN A 34 -17.87 0.16 11.07
C GLN A 34 -16.53 -0.45 10.63
N THR A 35 -16.18 -1.64 11.12
CA THR A 35 -14.93 -2.33 10.75
C THR A 35 -14.94 -2.76 9.28
N ILE A 36 -16.05 -3.29 8.75
CA ILE A 36 -16.19 -3.58 7.32
C ILE A 36 -16.06 -2.31 6.47
N SER A 37 -16.73 -1.23 6.87
CA SER A 37 -16.63 0.04 6.13
C SER A 37 -15.19 0.57 6.12
N SER A 38 -14.43 0.35 7.19
CA SER A 38 -13.00 0.65 7.25
C SER A 38 -12.18 -0.24 6.33
N GLN A 39 -12.46 -1.54 6.31
CA GLN A 39 -11.81 -2.48 5.38
C GLN A 39 -12.01 -2.07 3.92
N HIS A 40 -13.24 -1.72 3.52
CA HIS A 40 -13.49 -1.28 2.13
C HIS A 40 -12.66 -0.06 1.75
N ARG A 41 -12.47 0.90 2.66
CA ARG A 41 -11.60 2.06 2.40
C ARG A 41 -10.14 1.65 2.20
N VAL A 42 -9.67 0.65 2.94
CA VAL A 42 -8.32 0.09 2.79
C VAL A 42 -8.18 -0.62 1.45
N ASP A 43 -9.15 -1.46 1.08
CA ASP A 43 -9.15 -2.20 -0.19
C ASP A 43 -9.21 -1.23 -1.39
N ASP A 44 -10.11 -0.25 -1.35
CA ASP A 44 -10.25 0.77 -2.39
C ASP A 44 -9.00 1.64 -2.50
N TRP A 45 -8.36 1.96 -1.37
CA TRP A 45 -7.10 2.67 -1.35
C TRP A 45 -6.01 1.88 -2.06
N TYR A 46 -5.84 0.61 -1.72
CA TYR A 46 -4.84 -0.23 -2.38
C TYR A 46 -5.10 -0.36 -3.88
N ASN A 47 -6.35 -0.60 -4.28
CA ASN A 47 -6.71 -0.75 -5.69
C ASN A 47 -6.35 0.51 -6.50
N ARG A 48 -6.60 1.72 -5.98
CA ARG A 48 -6.18 2.96 -6.65
C ARG A 48 -4.67 3.08 -6.82
N HIS A 49 -3.90 2.63 -5.83
CA HIS A 49 -2.43 2.66 -5.91
C HIS A 49 -1.88 1.57 -6.85
N ALA A 50 -2.53 0.40 -6.90
CA ALA A 50 -2.22 -0.61 -7.91
C ALA A 50 -2.51 -0.12 -9.33
N GLU A 51 -3.62 0.61 -9.54
CA GLU A 51 -3.94 1.28 -10.80
C GLU A 51 -2.91 2.37 -11.16
N SER A 52 -2.56 3.23 -10.20
CA SER A 52 -1.49 4.25 -10.36
C SER A 52 -0.18 3.61 -10.81
N PHE A 53 0.25 2.52 -10.17
CA PHE A 53 1.43 1.78 -10.60
C PHE A 53 1.29 1.20 -12.01
N ASN A 54 0.13 0.66 -12.38
CA ASN A 54 -0.09 0.13 -13.73
C ASN A 54 0.05 1.21 -14.80
N ASP A 55 -0.43 2.43 -14.53
CA ASP A 55 -0.25 3.58 -15.42
C ASP A 55 1.23 3.97 -15.55
N LEU A 56 1.97 4.04 -14.43
CA LEU A 56 3.41 4.29 -14.45
C LEU A 56 4.17 3.20 -15.21
N LEU A 57 3.78 1.93 -15.04
CA LEU A 57 4.37 0.80 -15.74
C LEU A 57 4.09 0.85 -17.24
N LEU A 58 2.92 1.35 -17.67
CA LEU A 58 2.62 1.54 -19.08
C LEU A 58 3.55 2.58 -19.72
N ILE A 59 3.81 3.69 -19.02
CA ILE A 59 4.76 4.70 -19.48
C ILE A 59 6.17 4.09 -19.57
N TYR A 60 6.59 3.34 -18.56
CA TYR A 60 7.87 2.62 -18.59
C TYR A 60 8.02 1.70 -19.81
N LYS A 61 6.98 0.91 -20.13
CA LYS A 61 7.01 -0.02 -21.26
C LYS A 61 7.13 0.67 -22.62
N GLN A 62 6.74 1.94 -22.71
CA GLN A 62 6.84 2.74 -23.92
C GLN A 62 8.12 3.59 -23.96
N HIS A 63 8.85 3.67 -22.84
CA HIS A 63 10.04 4.49 -22.71
C HIS A 63 11.23 3.83 -23.40
N ILE A 64 11.88 4.57 -24.30
CA ILE A 64 13.13 4.15 -24.93
C ILE A 64 14.28 4.64 -24.05
N PHE A 65 15.03 3.71 -23.46
CA PHE A 65 16.18 4.02 -22.61
C PHE A 65 17.42 4.19 -23.48
N LEU A 66 17.92 5.42 -23.60
CA LEU A 66 19.03 5.71 -24.52
C LEU A 66 20.32 5.02 -24.09
N HIS A 67 20.51 4.75 -22.79
CA HIS A 67 21.67 3.96 -22.31
C HIS A 67 21.70 2.52 -22.84
N LYS A 68 20.57 2.00 -23.35
CA LYS A 68 20.49 0.67 -23.96
C LYS A 68 20.67 0.69 -25.48
N GLU A 69 20.31 1.81 -26.11
CA GLU A 69 20.35 1.96 -27.57
C GLU A 69 21.69 2.50 -28.08
N PHE A 70 22.43 3.22 -27.23
CA PHE A 70 23.66 3.91 -27.61
C PHE A 70 24.79 3.62 -26.64
N THR A 71 26.01 3.58 -27.18
CA THR A 71 27.23 3.56 -26.37
C THR A 71 27.47 4.92 -25.69
N GLN A 72 28.30 4.93 -24.65
CA GLN A 72 28.69 6.15 -23.95
C GLN A 72 29.30 7.20 -24.90
N ASP A 73 30.14 6.77 -25.85
CA ASP A 73 30.79 7.66 -26.81
C ASP A 73 29.80 8.24 -27.83
N GLU A 74 28.82 7.43 -28.25
CA GLU A 74 27.75 7.91 -29.13
C GLU A 74 26.88 8.94 -28.41
N LEU A 75 26.50 8.68 -27.16
CA LEU A 75 25.78 9.64 -26.32
C LEU A 75 26.59 10.92 -26.11
N HIS A 76 27.89 10.81 -25.83
CA HIS A 76 28.78 11.97 -25.73
C HIS A 76 28.81 12.79 -27.03
N ALA A 77 28.92 12.12 -28.18
CA ALA A 77 28.91 12.80 -29.47
C ALA A 77 27.60 13.52 -29.78
N LEU A 78 26.48 13.16 -29.15
CA LEU A 78 25.21 13.86 -29.27
C LEU A 78 25.20 15.20 -28.50
N TRP A 79 26.03 15.34 -27.44
CA TRP A 79 26.16 16.57 -26.65
C TRP A 79 26.98 17.70 -27.32
N HIS A 80 27.54 17.44 -28.50
CA HIS A 80 28.43 18.38 -29.18
C HIS A 80 27.78 19.78 -29.31
N PRO A 81 28.47 20.90 -29.01
CA PRO A 81 27.86 22.23 -28.95
C PRO A 81 27.16 22.69 -30.24
N SER A 82 27.58 22.18 -31.40
CA SER A 82 26.92 22.49 -32.69
C SER A 82 25.61 21.71 -32.92
N LYS A 83 25.28 20.72 -32.09
CA LYS A 83 24.12 19.85 -32.20
C LYS A 83 22.98 20.28 -31.25
N ILE A 84 22.64 21.57 -31.27
CA ILE A 84 21.68 22.20 -30.33
C ILE A 84 20.37 21.40 -30.19
N VAL A 85 19.77 20.98 -31.31
CA VAL A 85 18.51 20.21 -31.31
C VAL A 85 18.65 18.85 -30.59
N PHE A 86 19.82 18.22 -30.65
CA PHE A 86 20.07 16.97 -29.92
C PHE A 86 20.27 17.23 -28.43
N ASN A 87 20.99 18.30 -28.07
CA ASN A 87 21.17 18.70 -26.68
C ASN A 87 19.81 18.98 -26.01
N GLU A 88 18.94 19.74 -26.66
CA GLU A 88 17.58 20.01 -26.16
C GLU A 88 16.76 18.71 -25.95
N LYS A 89 16.87 17.75 -26.87
CA LYS A 89 16.20 16.45 -26.75
C LYS A 89 16.75 15.61 -25.59
N LEU A 90 18.06 15.61 -25.38
CA LEU A 90 18.69 14.88 -24.28
C LEU A 90 18.35 15.52 -22.93
N GLU A 91 18.38 16.85 -22.82
CA GLU A 91 17.93 17.56 -21.62
C GLU A 91 16.45 17.26 -21.32
N SER A 92 15.58 17.29 -22.33
CA SER A 92 14.18 16.89 -22.17
C SER A 92 14.03 15.43 -21.72
N HIS A 93 14.91 14.54 -22.18
CA HIS A 93 14.88 13.13 -21.79
C HIS A 93 15.31 12.93 -20.33
N ILE A 94 16.35 13.65 -19.89
CA ILE A 94 16.80 13.68 -18.50
C ILE A 94 15.67 14.20 -17.60
N LEU A 95 15.04 15.32 -17.97
CA LEU A 95 13.92 15.88 -17.22
C LEU A 95 12.73 14.90 -17.12
N ALA A 96 12.39 14.22 -18.21
CA ALA A 96 11.34 13.19 -18.19
C ALA A 96 11.69 12.03 -17.25
N THR A 97 12.95 11.59 -17.26
CA THR A 97 13.48 10.55 -16.37
C THR A 97 13.42 10.98 -14.90
N GLN A 98 13.81 12.20 -14.58
CA GLN A 98 13.72 12.76 -13.22
C GLN A 98 12.27 12.86 -12.74
N ASN A 99 11.37 13.35 -13.60
CA ASN A 99 9.94 13.43 -13.27
C ASN A 99 9.33 12.06 -13.00
N MET A 100 9.74 11.03 -13.75
CA MET A 100 9.29 9.66 -13.49
C MET A 100 9.81 9.13 -12.15
N GLN A 101 11.09 9.37 -11.82
CA GLN A 101 11.63 9.00 -10.50
C GLN A 101 10.87 9.67 -9.35
N LEU A 102 10.48 10.94 -9.51
CA LEU A 102 9.66 11.66 -8.53
C LEU A 102 8.27 11.02 -8.37
N SER A 103 7.60 10.70 -9.47
CA SER A 103 6.30 10.01 -9.45
C SER A 103 6.38 8.66 -8.76
N LEU A 104 7.38 7.85 -9.11
CA LEU A 104 7.63 6.55 -8.46
C LEU A 104 7.96 6.69 -6.97
N THR A 105 8.74 7.70 -6.59
CA THR A 105 9.08 7.96 -5.17
C THR A 105 7.84 8.38 -4.39
N LYS A 106 6.96 9.20 -4.98
CA LYS A 106 5.69 9.56 -4.34
C LYS A 106 4.81 8.33 -4.13
N GLU A 107 4.68 7.48 -5.15
CA GLU A 107 3.88 6.26 -5.09
C GLU A 107 4.42 5.30 -4.01
N HIS A 108 5.75 5.12 -3.95
CA HIS A 108 6.44 4.36 -2.90
C HIS A 108 6.03 4.83 -1.51
N LEU A 109 6.17 6.12 -1.24
CA LEU A 109 5.91 6.69 0.09
C LEU A 109 4.44 6.54 0.51
N GLU A 110 3.50 6.64 -0.43
CA GLU A 110 2.10 6.38 -0.13
C GLU A 110 1.86 4.90 0.21
N LEU A 111 2.52 3.97 -0.49
CA LEU A 111 2.42 2.55 -0.19
C LEU A 111 2.98 2.18 1.18
N GLU A 112 4.09 2.77 1.60
CA GLU A 112 4.65 2.58 2.96
C GLU A 112 3.69 3.07 4.05
N LYS A 113 3.04 4.23 3.83
CA LYS A 113 2.00 4.72 4.75
C LYS A 113 0.83 3.75 4.81
N GLY A 114 0.36 3.28 3.65
CA GLY A 114 -0.74 2.33 3.55
C GLY A 114 -0.45 1.00 4.23
N TYR A 115 0.78 0.48 4.13
CA TYR A 115 1.20 -0.72 4.86
C TYR A 115 0.95 -0.60 6.36
N THR A 116 1.24 0.58 6.94
CA THR A 116 0.98 0.87 8.34
C THR A 116 -0.52 0.86 8.65
N VAL A 117 -1.35 1.44 7.76
CA VAL A 117 -2.81 1.44 7.89
C VAL A 117 -3.39 0.01 7.81
N VAL A 118 -2.93 -0.80 6.85
CA VAL A 118 -3.36 -2.20 6.72
C VAL A 118 -2.96 -3.02 7.94
N THR A 119 -1.79 -2.75 8.52
CA THR A 119 -1.34 -3.39 9.77
C THR A 119 -2.28 -3.04 10.94
N GLN A 120 -2.72 -1.78 11.04
CA GLN A 120 -3.71 -1.38 12.06
C GLN A 120 -5.07 -2.03 11.82
N GLN A 121 -5.52 -2.11 10.56
CA GLN A 121 -6.77 -2.78 10.19
C GLN A 121 -6.74 -4.27 10.51
N GLU A 122 -5.61 -4.96 10.24
CA GLU A 122 -5.36 -6.35 10.64
C GLU A 122 -5.52 -6.52 12.15
N GLN A 123 -4.91 -5.64 12.96
CA GLN A 123 -5.00 -5.67 14.42
C GLN A 123 -6.44 -5.44 14.92
N GLN A 124 -7.20 -4.55 14.30
CA GLN A 124 -8.61 -4.35 14.63
C GLN A 124 -9.42 -5.62 14.38
N TRP A 125 -9.19 -6.31 13.26
CA TRP A 125 -9.85 -7.58 12.97
C TRP A 125 -9.44 -8.70 13.93
N ARG A 126 -8.16 -8.75 14.35
CA ARG A 126 -7.71 -9.69 15.40
C ARG A 126 -8.42 -9.44 16.72
N SER A 127 -8.49 -8.19 17.16
CA SER A 127 -9.21 -7.83 18.38
C SER A 127 -10.70 -8.23 18.31
N LEU A 128 -11.36 -7.95 17.19
CA LEU A 128 -12.76 -8.34 16.98
C LEU A 128 -12.96 -9.86 17.00
N ASN A 129 -12.03 -10.61 16.38
CA ASN A 129 -12.03 -12.07 16.42
C ASN A 129 -11.95 -12.62 17.84
N GLU A 130 -11.02 -12.11 18.65
CA GLU A 130 -10.81 -12.53 20.03
C GLU A 130 -12.06 -12.28 20.87
N HIS A 131 -12.63 -11.08 20.79
CA HIS A 131 -13.85 -10.73 21.52
C HIS A 131 -15.02 -11.62 21.09
N CYS A 132 -15.27 -11.79 19.79
CA CYS A 132 -16.40 -12.61 19.33
C CYS A 132 -16.24 -14.09 19.60
N THR A 133 -15.02 -14.58 19.71
CA THR A 133 -14.73 -15.93 20.19
C THR A 133 -15.16 -16.07 21.66
N GLN A 134 -14.79 -15.10 22.51
CA GLN A 134 -15.12 -15.10 23.93
C GLN A 134 -16.62 -14.93 24.19
N SER A 135 -17.34 -14.15 23.38
CA SER A 135 -18.79 -13.96 23.49
C SER A 135 -19.62 -15.11 22.88
N GLY A 136 -18.98 -16.14 22.30
CA GLY A 136 -19.66 -17.27 21.66
C GLY A 136 -20.25 -16.97 20.27
N SER A 137 -19.96 -15.81 19.69
CA SER A 137 -20.39 -15.43 18.34
C SER A 137 -19.48 -16.05 17.27
N LYS A 138 -19.69 -17.35 17.02
CA LYS A 138 -18.82 -18.16 16.14
C LYS A 138 -18.72 -17.63 14.71
N ILE A 139 -19.82 -17.11 14.16
CA ILE A 139 -19.84 -16.59 12.79
C ILE A 139 -18.96 -15.35 12.68
N ASN A 140 -19.14 -14.38 13.58
CA ASN A 140 -18.34 -13.14 13.56
C ASN A 140 -16.87 -13.41 13.87
N ALA A 141 -16.58 -14.35 14.78
CA ALA A 141 -15.23 -14.83 15.01
C ALA A 141 -14.60 -15.43 13.74
N HIS A 142 -15.29 -16.37 13.07
CA HIS A 142 -14.77 -16.96 11.85
C HIS A 142 -14.55 -15.91 10.74
N SER A 143 -15.54 -15.04 10.51
CA SER A 143 -15.47 -14.01 9.48
C SER A 143 -14.37 -12.98 9.73
N SER A 144 -14.21 -12.50 10.97
CA SER A 144 -13.12 -11.57 11.32
C SER A 144 -11.75 -12.20 11.11
N MET A 145 -11.56 -13.50 11.39
CA MET A 145 -10.32 -14.20 11.10
C MET A 145 -10.01 -14.23 9.59
N ARG A 146 -11.02 -14.35 8.73
CA ARG A 146 -10.80 -14.28 7.27
C ARG A 146 -10.28 -12.90 6.86
N TYR A 147 -10.77 -11.82 7.47
CA TYR A 147 -10.23 -10.48 7.23
C TYR A 147 -8.81 -10.30 7.77
N VAL A 148 -8.44 -10.94 8.89
CA VAL A 148 -7.04 -10.98 9.35
C VAL A 148 -6.14 -11.56 8.25
N VAL A 149 -6.49 -12.74 7.72
CA VAL A 149 -5.73 -13.38 6.64
C VAL A 149 -5.72 -12.53 5.37
N SER A 150 -6.83 -11.89 5.03
CA SER A 150 -6.92 -10.97 3.89
C SER A 150 -5.96 -9.79 4.03
N ASN A 151 -5.87 -9.16 5.21
CA ASN A 151 -4.96 -8.05 5.44
C ASN A 151 -3.48 -8.50 5.45
N GLN A 152 -3.20 -9.73 5.87
CA GLN A 152 -1.85 -10.30 5.73
C GLN A 152 -1.46 -10.45 4.25
N SER A 153 -2.37 -10.95 3.41
CA SER A 153 -2.16 -11.01 1.96
C SER A 153 -1.93 -9.62 1.37
N LEU A 154 -2.79 -8.66 1.75
CA LEU A 154 -2.70 -7.28 1.26
C LEU A 154 -1.37 -6.60 1.61
N LYS A 155 -0.81 -6.88 2.81
CA LYS A 155 0.52 -6.40 3.19
C LYS A 155 1.61 -6.96 2.29
N THR A 156 1.57 -8.25 1.97
CA THR A 156 2.51 -8.88 1.02
C THR A 156 2.35 -8.30 -0.39
N ASP A 157 1.12 -8.00 -0.80
CA ASP A 157 0.86 -7.37 -2.10
C ASP A 157 1.44 -5.94 -2.15
N ILE A 158 1.30 -5.16 -1.07
CA ILE A 158 1.92 -3.83 -0.93
C ILE A 158 3.45 -3.93 -0.99
N GLU A 159 4.06 -4.85 -0.24
CA GLU A 159 5.52 -5.07 -0.28
C GLU A 159 6.00 -5.43 -1.68
N THR A 160 5.24 -6.27 -2.39
CA THR A 160 5.52 -6.65 -3.78
C THR A 160 5.44 -5.43 -4.71
N LEU A 161 4.45 -4.56 -4.51
CA LEU A 161 4.28 -3.35 -5.31
C LEU A 161 5.41 -2.34 -5.08
N ILE A 162 5.82 -2.15 -3.82
CA ILE A 162 6.99 -1.33 -3.45
C ILE A 162 8.25 -1.85 -4.15
N SER A 163 8.50 -3.16 -4.09
CA SER A 163 9.68 -3.76 -4.75
C SER A 163 9.70 -3.54 -6.26
N LYS A 164 8.54 -3.61 -6.93
CA LYS A 164 8.42 -3.30 -8.35
C LYS A 164 8.72 -1.82 -8.63
N ILE A 165 8.21 -0.92 -7.80
CA ILE A 165 8.49 0.53 -7.91
C ILE A 165 9.98 0.82 -7.72
N ASP A 166 10.63 0.21 -6.74
CA ASP A 166 12.07 0.36 -6.51
C ASP A 166 12.90 -0.12 -7.70
N THR A 167 12.48 -1.23 -8.33
CA THR A 167 13.10 -1.71 -9.56
C THR A 167 13.04 -0.66 -10.67
N LEU A 168 11.88 -0.04 -10.89
CA LEU A 168 11.73 1.03 -11.90
C LEU A 168 12.58 2.26 -11.53
N LYS A 169 12.61 2.66 -10.26
CA LYS A 169 13.44 3.79 -9.78
C LYS A 169 14.91 3.58 -10.09
N ILE A 170 15.44 2.37 -9.87
CA ILE A 170 16.84 2.03 -10.18
C ILE A 170 17.11 2.18 -11.67
N ILE A 171 16.22 1.69 -12.54
CA ILE A 171 16.39 1.75 -14.00
C ILE A 171 16.40 3.20 -14.48
N TYR A 172 15.46 4.03 -14.03
CA TYR A 172 15.43 5.45 -14.40
C TYR A 172 16.63 6.22 -13.85
N LYS A 173 17.07 5.92 -12.62
CA LYS A 173 18.28 6.53 -12.06
C LYS A 173 19.53 6.17 -12.88
N GLN A 174 19.62 4.94 -13.37
CA GLN A 174 20.72 4.52 -14.24
C GLN A 174 20.73 5.28 -15.57
N GLU A 175 19.56 5.44 -16.22
CA GLU A 175 19.43 6.26 -17.43
C GLU A 175 19.91 7.69 -17.19
N GLU A 176 19.42 8.34 -16.13
CA GLU A 176 19.83 9.70 -15.77
C GLU A 176 21.34 9.80 -15.58
N MET A 177 21.92 8.88 -14.79
CA MET A 177 23.36 8.87 -14.52
C MET A 177 24.18 8.71 -15.80
N VAL A 178 23.80 7.78 -16.68
CA VAL A 178 24.51 7.55 -17.95
C VAL A 178 24.44 8.80 -18.84
N LEU A 179 23.26 9.40 -18.98
CA LEU A 179 23.08 10.59 -19.78
C LEU A 179 23.86 11.79 -19.24
N LEU A 180 23.83 12.05 -17.93
CA LEU A 180 24.60 13.11 -17.30
C LEU A 180 26.12 12.87 -17.44
N ASN A 181 26.59 11.65 -17.20
CA ASN A 181 28.00 11.31 -17.36
C ASN A 181 28.47 11.38 -18.82
N SER A 182 27.58 11.14 -19.79
CA SER A 182 27.91 11.26 -21.21
C SER A 182 28.13 12.71 -21.63
N ARG A 183 27.53 13.68 -20.92
CA ARG A 183 27.78 15.11 -21.11
C ARG A 183 29.15 15.53 -20.58
N ASP A 184 29.51 15.00 -19.41
CA ASP A 184 30.66 15.41 -18.61
C ASP A 184 31.74 14.31 -18.66
N GLN A 185 32.45 14.14 -19.78
CA GLN A 185 33.36 13.00 -20.06
C GLN A 185 34.57 12.83 -19.09
N ASP A 186 34.66 13.62 -18.02
CA ASP A 186 35.64 13.53 -16.93
C ASP A 186 35.10 12.84 -15.64
N ALA A 187 33.83 12.41 -15.61
CA ALA A 187 33.26 11.70 -14.45
C ALA A 187 33.79 10.24 -14.40
N PRO A 188 34.45 9.80 -13.29
CA PRO A 188 35.01 8.46 -13.23
C PRO A 188 33.91 7.40 -13.28
N LEU A 189 33.93 6.57 -14.33
CA LEU A 189 33.07 5.40 -14.52
C LEU A 189 33.30 4.39 -13.39
N SER A 190 32.40 4.34 -12.42
CA SER A 190 32.32 3.26 -11.43
C SER A 190 31.09 2.39 -11.69
N MET A 191 31.08 1.65 -12.80
CA MET A 191 30.50 0.29 -12.88
C MET A 191 30.72 -0.31 -14.28
N PRO A 192 31.02 -1.62 -14.39
CA PRO A 192 31.14 -2.27 -15.69
C PRO A 192 29.77 -2.33 -16.37
N MET A 193 29.68 -1.74 -17.57
CA MET A 193 28.49 -1.82 -18.41
C MET A 193 28.58 -3.12 -19.23
N GLU A 194 28.06 -4.22 -18.67
CA GLU A 194 27.94 -5.47 -19.40
C GLU A 194 26.72 -5.39 -20.32
N ARG A 195 26.96 -5.57 -21.62
CA ARG A 195 25.93 -5.56 -22.66
C ARG A 195 25.02 -6.78 -22.44
N ILE A 196 23.79 -6.56 -22.00
CA ILE A 196 22.77 -7.61 -21.99
C ILE A 196 22.15 -7.63 -23.37
N ASP A 197 22.63 -8.53 -24.22
CA ASP A 197 22.01 -8.84 -25.49
C ASP A 197 20.63 -9.51 -25.22
N HIS A 198 19.56 -8.93 -25.78
CA HIS A 198 18.22 -9.51 -25.86
C HIS A 198 17.75 -9.54 -27.31
#